data_AF-A0A1F8AC10-F1
#
_entry.id   AF-A0A1F8AC10-F1
#
_cell.length_a   1.000
_cell.length_b   1.000
_cell.length_c   1.000
_cell.angle_alpha   90.00
_cell.angle_beta   90.00
_cell.angle_gamma   90.00
#
_symmetry.space_group_name_H-M   'P 1'
#
loop_
_entity.id
_entity.type
_entity.pdbx_description
1 polymer ?
#
loop_
_entity_poly.entity_id
_entity_poly.type
_entity_poly.pdbx_seq_one_letter_code
_entity_poly.pdbx_strand_id
1 'polypeptide(L)'
;MLLYDYANNDWRHTLPSTRIPRLSNGSRMVLIFAQGAVKALSTLRTYAATLSSKPAANEANAISPQDSSDTQTGNADNTSQEHANTIDKLEEIYMSILNVLHFSESGRDCSASRDFQIDLEEAAVASWPHMVSNVFIAHLQPRDQVGIAEGFSYTTLAHFYLVFVLFEDLWFFNRGSHKEIEKIFRLVSDLQNDQLLTLMEWPMAVIAANREQFLLKSSLDRSWIYLLEPVDIFHRHSSTLHTPTEMDSTEGMFEFKLYRYTPSLGAAVLFLVLFALVTLYHLYQVIRLKSWYFLVFVFGGVFQVIGYICRTLAHNDTNSIPIYSIGTIMILLAPPLYAASIYMTLGRLIKYLDAEALSIVPTRWLTLIFVIGDVVAFIMQAAGGGIMASGSISAMNTGETITIVGLAVQLAFFSVFIVTSTIFHWRIHQNPTERSVIKGPSQWTETTWVTVMGVLYVSSVLILVRSVFRLIEYAQGNAGYLISHEVFMYVFDSMLMFFTMVVMGFYHPSKLLSPRSMGRQSDDTTTQLHRLESA
;
A
#
# COMPACT_ATOMS: atom_id res chain seq x y z
N MET A 1 28.54 2.37 24.33
CA MET A 1 29.05 1.75 23.10
C MET A 1 28.74 0.26 23.21
N LEU A 2 27.53 -0.13 22.83
CA LEU A 2 27.13 -1.54 22.77
C LEU A 2 27.68 -2.06 21.45
N LEU A 3 28.70 -2.92 21.51
CA LEU A 3 29.16 -3.68 20.35
C LEU A 3 28.02 -4.61 19.94
N TYR A 4 27.43 -4.37 18.78
CA TYR A 4 26.58 -5.34 18.12
C TYR A 4 27.49 -6.35 17.42
N ASP A 5 27.66 -7.54 18.01
CA ASP A 5 28.44 -8.65 17.42
C ASP A 5 27.84 -9.17 16.09
N TYR A 6 26.64 -8.72 15.71
CA TYR A 6 25.89 -9.19 14.55
C TYR A 6 26.27 -8.51 13.22
N ALA A 7 27.03 -7.40 13.26
CA ALA A 7 27.34 -6.58 12.08
C ALA A 7 28.73 -6.85 11.47
N ASN A 8 29.52 -7.76 12.04
CA ASN A 8 30.83 -8.13 11.51
C ASN A 8 30.76 -9.46 10.74
N ASN A 9 31.50 -9.54 9.64
CA ASN A 9 31.64 -10.74 8.78
C ASN A 9 32.29 -11.96 9.47
N ASP A 10 32.39 -11.96 10.80
CA ASP A 10 33.00 -13.01 11.63
C ASP A 10 32.21 -14.33 11.57
N TRP A 11 30.97 -14.30 11.06
CA TRP A 11 30.11 -15.46 10.82
C TRP A 11 30.69 -16.48 9.82
N ARG A 12 31.64 -16.07 8.97
CA ARG A 12 32.31 -16.96 7.97
C ARG A 12 33.15 -18.06 8.63
N HIS A 13 33.49 -17.93 9.91
CA HIS A 13 34.36 -18.87 10.63
C HIS A 13 33.60 -19.88 11.51
N THR A 14 32.27 -19.76 11.66
CA THR A 14 31.51 -20.47 12.71
C THR A 14 30.72 -21.70 12.27
N LEU A 15 30.66 -22.08 10.99
CA LEU A 15 29.85 -23.24 10.57
C LEU A 15 30.60 -24.27 9.70
N PRO A 16 31.22 -25.26 10.36
CA PRO A 16 31.33 -26.60 9.84
C PRO A 16 30.56 -27.55 10.77
N SER A 17 29.23 -27.43 10.88
CA SER A 17 28.47 -28.53 11.49
C SER A 17 27.03 -28.61 11.02
N THR A 18 26.68 -29.80 10.58
CA THR A 18 25.42 -30.31 10.00
C THR A 18 24.24 -30.36 10.97
N ARG A 19 24.21 -29.50 12.00
CA ARG A 19 23.19 -29.56 13.06
C ARG A 19 22.14 -28.45 12.87
N ILE A 20 21.08 -28.78 12.16
CA ILE A 20 19.92 -27.91 11.97
C ILE A 20 19.17 -27.73 13.31
N PRO A 21 18.88 -26.50 13.76
CA PRO A 21 18.19 -26.24 15.02
C PRO A 21 16.76 -26.81 15.05
N ARG A 22 16.31 -27.27 16.22
CA ARG A 22 14.92 -27.73 16.42
C ARG A 22 14.06 -26.53 16.78
N LEU A 23 13.66 -25.75 15.78
CA LEU A 23 12.71 -24.64 15.93
C LEU A 23 11.38 -25.18 16.53
N SER A 24 11.15 -24.98 17.83
CA SER A 24 9.92 -25.47 18.50
C SER A 24 8.69 -24.60 18.23
N ASN A 25 8.89 -23.34 17.78
CA ASN A 25 7.83 -22.33 17.57
C ASN A 25 7.89 -21.64 16.19
N GLY A 26 8.64 -22.16 15.22
CA GLY A 26 8.78 -21.56 13.89
C GLY A 26 7.63 -21.91 12.93
N SER A 27 7.30 -21.01 12.00
CA SER A 27 6.39 -21.29 10.88
C SER A 27 6.84 -22.55 10.11
N ARG A 28 5.89 -23.37 9.64
CA ARG A 28 6.18 -24.61 8.89
C ARG A 28 6.98 -24.33 7.62
N MET A 29 6.76 -23.15 7.02
CA MET A 29 7.52 -22.67 5.86
C MET A 29 9.01 -22.47 6.19
N VAL A 30 9.32 -21.78 7.28
CA VAL A 30 10.69 -21.51 7.75
C VAL A 30 11.41 -22.81 8.12
N LEU A 31 10.69 -23.77 8.68
CA LEU A 31 11.21 -25.11 8.97
C LEU A 31 11.62 -25.88 7.71
N ILE A 32 10.77 -25.90 6.68
CA ILE A 32 11.06 -26.56 5.40
C ILE A 32 12.23 -25.87 4.68
N PHE A 33 12.30 -24.54 4.79
CA PHE A 33 13.42 -23.77 4.27
C PHE A 33 14.72 -24.15 4.98
N ALA A 34 14.75 -24.12 6.31
CA ALA A 34 15.94 -24.40 7.10
C ALA A 34 16.49 -25.83 6.88
N GLN A 35 15.61 -26.80 6.66
CA GLN A 35 15.98 -28.18 6.42
C GLN A 35 16.48 -28.46 4.99
N GLY A 36 16.04 -27.68 4.01
CA GLY A 36 16.33 -27.94 2.60
C GLY A 36 17.32 -26.99 1.94
N ALA A 37 17.60 -25.81 2.52
CA ALA A 37 18.43 -24.77 1.90
C ALA A 37 19.85 -25.25 1.54
N VAL A 38 20.53 -25.94 2.47
CA VAL A 38 21.88 -26.49 2.24
C VAL A 38 21.88 -27.54 1.12
N LYS A 39 20.85 -28.41 1.10
CA LYS A 39 20.69 -29.43 0.07
C LYS A 39 20.40 -28.80 -1.30
N ALA A 40 19.55 -27.78 -1.36
CA ALA A 40 19.23 -27.05 -2.59
C ALA A 40 20.47 -26.41 -3.21
N LEU A 41 21.31 -25.74 -2.40
CA LEU A 41 22.58 -25.14 -2.86
C LEU A 41 23.53 -26.19 -3.44
N SER A 42 23.69 -27.33 -2.77
CA SER A 42 24.53 -28.43 -3.28
C SER A 42 24.04 -28.99 -4.61
N THR A 43 22.72 -29.05 -4.80
CA THR A 43 22.09 -29.57 -6.02
C THR A 43 22.24 -28.57 -7.18
N LEU A 44 22.05 -27.27 -6.92
CA LEU A 44 22.31 -26.20 -7.90
C LEU A 44 23.76 -26.18 -8.37
N ARG A 45 24.74 -26.31 -7.46
CA ARG A 45 26.16 -26.39 -7.80
C ARG A 45 26.49 -27.60 -8.65
N THR A 46 25.93 -28.75 -8.29
CA THR A 46 26.13 -29.99 -9.06
C THR A 46 25.59 -29.84 -10.48
N TYR A 47 24.40 -29.26 -10.64
CA TYR A 47 23.80 -29.04 -11.95
C TYR A 47 24.57 -28.00 -12.79
N ALA A 48 25.03 -26.90 -12.18
CA ALA A 48 25.89 -25.92 -12.85
C ALA A 48 27.18 -26.55 -13.39
N ALA A 49 27.79 -27.47 -12.64
CA ALA A 49 28.96 -28.22 -13.10
C ALA A 49 28.64 -29.14 -14.30
N THR A 50 27.45 -29.77 -14.34
CA THR A 50 27.02 -30.61 -15.47
C THR A 50 26.73 -29.81 -16.75
N LEU A 51 26.27 -28.56 -16.62
CA LEU A 51 26.10 -27.64 -17.74
C LEU A 51 27.45 -27.23 -18.34
N SER A 52 28.47 -27.06 -17.50
CA SER A 52 29.82 -26.71 -17.92
C SER A 52 30.59 -27.87 -18.57
N SER A 53 30.19 -29.13 -18.32
CA SER A 53 30.93 -30.33 -18.76
C SER A 53 30.43 -30.94 -20.07
N LYS A 54 29.49 -30.33 -20.79
CA LYS A 54 28.89 -30.90 -22.01
C LYS A 54 29.66 -30.44 -23.25
N PRO A 55 30.50 -31.28 -23.91
CA PRO A 55 31.25 -30.89 -25.10
C PRO A 55 30.38 -31.04 -26.35
N ALA A 56 30.66 -30.23 -27.37
CA ALA A 56 30.09 -30.32 -28.71
C ALA A 56 30.19 -31.75 -29.27
N ALA A 57 29.08 -32.47 -29.27
CA ALA A 57 28.92 -33.74 -29.97
C ALA A 57 27.72 -33.62 -30.90
N ASN A 58 27.94 -32.96 -32.04
CA ASN A 58 27.29 -33.22 -33.33
C ASN A 58 27.73 -32.16 -34.34
N GLU A 59 28.86 -32.39 -35.00
CA GLU A 59 29.10 -31.97 -36.40
C GLU A 59 30.38 -32.66 -36.91
N ALA A 60 30.29 -33.97 -37.10
CA ALA A 60 31.14 -34.68 -38.03
C ALA A 60 30.28 -34.97 -39.27
N ASN A 61 30.41 -34.14 -40.31
CA ASN A 61 30.36 -34.49 -41.75
C ASN A 61 29.96 -33.28 -42.62
N ALA A 62 30.93 -32.57 -43.20
CA ALA A 62 31.03 -32.26 -44.64
C ALA A 62 32.13 -31.21 -44.92
N ILE A 63 32.84 -31.41 -46.02
CA ILE A 63 34.08 -30.79 -46.51
C ILE A 63 33.88 -29.35 -47.04
N SER A 64 34.73 -28.39 -46.63
CA SER A 64 35.62 -27.51 -47.45
C SER A 64 35.92 -26.13 -46.79
N PRO A 65 37.05 -25.46 -47.11
CA PRO A 65 37.64 -24.41 -46.27
C PRO A 65 37.36 -22.98 -46.74
N GLN A 66 37.16 -22.03 -45.81
CA GLN A 66 37.87 -20.73 -45.76
C GLN A 66 37.33 -19.78 -44.68
N ASP A 67 38.30 -19.09 -44.08
CA ASP A 67 38.28 -17.76 -43.45
C ASP A 67 37.52 -17.48 -42.14
N SER A 68 38.36 -17.23 -41.13
CA SER A 68 38.28 -16.16 -40.12
C SER A 68 37.42 -16.34 -38.87
N SER A 69 38.06 -15.95 -37.75
CA SER A 69 37.54 -15.49 -36.45
C SER A 69 37.55 -16.49 -35.27
N ASP A 70 38.64 -16.39 -34.50
CA ASP A 70 38.73 -16.70 -33.08
C ASP A 70 37.67 -15.91 -32.28
N THR A 71 36.45 -16.44 -32.08
CA THR A 71 35.51 -15.89 -31.07
C THR A 71 34.42 -16.88 -30.65
N GLN A 72 34.75 -18.11 -30.22
CA GLN A 72 33.72 -18.99 -29.62
C GLN A 72 34.11 -19.68 -28.30
N THR A 73 35.39 -19.76 -27.95
CA THR A 73 35.82 -20.39 -26.69
C THR A 73 35.69 -19.48 -25.46
N GLY A 74 35.63 -18.16 -25.61
CA GLY A 74 35.56 -17.21 -24.48
C GLY A 74 34.16 -16.98 -23.87
N ASN A 75 33.07 -17.35 -24.54
CA ASN A 75 31.71 -17.04 -24.07
C ASN A 75 31.13 -18.12 -23.13
N ALA A 76 31.47 -19.39 -23.33
CA ALA A 76 31.01 -20.48 -22.48
C ALA A 76 31.65 -20.45 -21.08
N ASP A 77 32.97 -20.20 -21.02
CA ASP A 77 33.71 -20.09 -19.76
C ASP A 77 33.23 -18.89 -18.92
N ASN A 78 32.93 -17.76 -19.56
CA ASN A 78 32.37 -16.59 -18.88
C ASN A 78 30.96 -16.86 -18.32
N THR A 79 30.13 -17.64 -19.03
CA THR A 79 28.75 -17.95 -18.61
C THR A 79 28.73 -18.92 -17.41
N SER A 80 29.56 -19.96 -17.44
CA SER A 80 29.71 -20.90 -16.32
C SER A 80 30.28 -20.22 -15.08
N GLN A 81 31.25 -19.32 -15.24
CA GLN A 81 31.81 -18.55 -14.13
C GLN A 81 30.78 -17.59 -13.52
N GLU A 82 29.91 -16.98 -14.33
CA GLU A 82 28.83 -16.11 -13.85
C GLU A 82 27.73 -16.87 -13.10
N HIS A 83 27.40 -18.10 -13.53
CA HIS A 83 26.51 -18.98 -12.78
C HIS A 83 27.09 -19.36 -11.41
N ALA A 84 28.38 -19.71 -11.35
CA ALA A 84 29.06 -20.00 -10.08
C ALA A 84 29.05 -18.78 -9.14
N ASN A 85 29.44 -17.60 -9.64
CA ASN A 85 29.42 -16.36 -8.87
C ASN A 85 28.01 -16.00 -8.34
N THR A 86 26.98 -16.29 -9.12
CA THR A 86 25.58 -16.03 -8.74
C THR A 86 25.11 -17.00 -7.66
N ILE A 87 25.50 -18.26 -7.74
CA ILE A 87 25.20 -19.28 -6.72
C ILE A 87 25.95 -18.99 -5.41
N ASP A 88 27.19 -18.50 -5.47
CA ASP A 88 27.95 -18.12 -4.26
C ASP A 88 27.27 -16.96 -3.51
N LYS A 89 26.70 -16.01 -4.24
CA LYS A 89 25.89 -14.92 -3.66
C LYS A 89 24.59 -15.44 -3.04
N LEU A 90 23.93 -16.40 -3.68
CA LEU A 90 22.75 -17.06 -3.12
C LEU A 90 23.08 -17.82 -1.83
N GLU A 91 24.23 -18.50 -1.79
CA GLU A 91 24.72 -19.18 -0.59
C GLU A 91 24.96 -18.20 0.56
N GLU A 92 25.57 -17.04 0.31
CA GLU A 92 25.78 -16.01 1.34
C GLU A 92 24.45 -15.58 1.99
N ILE A 93 23.41 -15.38 1.18
CA ILE A 93 22.07 -15.03 1.68
C ILE A 93 21.46 -16.15 2.50
N TYR A 94 21.50 -17.39 1.98
CA TYR A 94 20.91 -18.55 2.66
C TYR A 94 21.62 -18.81 3.99
N MET A 95 22.94 -18.70 4.04
CA MET A 95 23.71 -18.88 5.27
C MET A 95 23.46 -17.76 6.27
N SER A 96 23.33 -16.51 5.81
CA SER A 96 22.95 -15.38 6.68
C SER A 96 21.58 -15.63 7.35
N ILE A 97 20.58 -16.05 6.57
CA ILE A 97 19.24 -16.39 7.07
C ILE A 97 19.28 -17.56 8.07
N LEU A 98 20.00 -18.64 7.74
CA LEU A 98 20.15 -19.80 8.63
C LEU A 98 20.85 -19.43 9.95
N ASN A 99 21.81 -18.50 9.91
CA ASN A 99 22.49 -18.00 11.09
C ASN A 99 21.57 -17.20 12.01
N VAL A 100 20.80 -16.27 11.45
CA VAL A 100 19.78 -15.50 12.20
C VAL A 100 18.78 -16.45 12.87
N LEU A 101 18.35 -17.51 12.16
CA LEU A 101 17.49 -18.55 12.72
C LEU A 101 18.15 -19.34 13.87
N HIS A 102 19.44 -19.65 13.76
CA HIS A 102 20.18 -20.39 14.79
C HIS A 102 20.40 -19.57 16.07
N PHE A 103 20.74 -18.28 15.95
CA PHE A 103 20.95 -17.41 17.12
C PHE A 103 19.64 -17.09 17.86
N SER A 104 18.51 -17.05 17.15
CA SER A 104 17.17 -16.83 17.73
C SER A 104 16.75 -17.90 18.75
N GLU A 105 17.19 -19.15 18.60
CA GLU A 105 16.87 -20.25 19.54
C GLU A 105 17.68 -20.18 20.85
N SER A 106 18.87 -19.57 20.82
CA SER A 106 19.81 -19.55 21.95
C SER A 106 19.43 -18.54 23.04
N GLY A 107 18.74 -17.45 22.69
CA GLY A 107 18.35 -16.38 23.61
C GLY A 107 16.90 -16.51 24.11
N ARG A 108 16.64 -17.38 25.09
CA ARG A 108 15.26 -17.61 25.61
C ARG A 108 14.61 -16.45 26.36
N ASP A 109 15.32 -15.35 26.65
CA ASP A 109 14.83 -14.31 27.56
C ASP A 109 14.82 -12.86 26.99
N CYS A 110 14.98 -12.67 25.68
CA CYS A 110 14.93 -11.33 25.10
C CYS A 110 13.58 -11.04 24.40
N SER A 111 13.16 -9.78 24.33
CA SER A 111 11.94 -9.32 23.62
C SER A 111 12.06 -9.43 22.09
N ALA A 112 12.58 -10.56 21.62
CA ALA A 112 13.37 -10.75 20.41
C ALA A 112 12.59 -10.81 19.10
N SER A 113 11.26 -10.67 19.10
CA SER A 113 10.50 -10.83 17.84
C SER A 113 10.80 -9.72 16.82
N ARG A 114 11.03 -8.48 17.27
CA ARG A 114 11.30 -7.34 16.37
C ARG A 114 12.75 -7.29 15.92
N ASP A 115 13.70 -7.52 16.82
CA ASP A 115 15.12 -7.51 16.47
C ASP A 115 15.44 -8.69 15.55
N PHE A 116 14.87 -9.88 15.82
CA PHE A 116 14.94 -11.02 14.90
C PHE A 116 14.35 -10.72 13.52
N GLN A 117 13.20 -10.02 13.47
CA GLN A 117 12.58 -9.63 12.21
C GLN A 117 13.45 -8.62 11.46
N ILE A 118 14.04 -7.65 12.15
CA ILE A 118 14.95 -6.65 11.57
C ILE A 118 16.21 -7.33 11.04
N ASP A 119 16.82 -8.25 11.79
CA ASP A 119 18.03 -8.96 11.38
C ASP A 119 17.75 -9.88 10.17
N LEU A 120 16.58 -10.51 10.14
CA LEU A 120 16.12 -11.31 9.00
C LEU A 120 15.83 -10.42 7.77
N GLU A 121 15.20 -9.27 7.97
CA GLU A 121 14.91 -8.29 6.92
C GLU A 121 16.19 -7.66 6.37
N GLU A 122 17.15 -7.31 7.21
CA GLU A 122 18.47 -6.78 6.82
C GLU A 122 19.25 -7.83 6.01
N ALA A 123 19.24 -9.09 6.45
CA ALA A 123 19.87 -10.20 5.72
C ALA A 123 19.25 -10.50 4.33
N ALA A 124 18.01 -10.08 4.06
CA ALA A 124 17.33 -10.34 2.79
C ALA A 124 17.19 -9.12 1.88
N VAL A 125 16.91 -7.94 2.46
CA VAL A 125 16.73 -6.68 1.72
C VAL A 125 18.07 -6.13 1.26
N ALA A 126 19.15 -6.39 2.00
CA ALA A 126 20.50 -5.92 1.64
C ALA A 126 21.15 -6.70 0.48
N SER A 127 20.47 -7.65 -0.20
CA SER A 127 21.25 -8.71 -0.85
C SER A 127 21.05 -9.02 -2.33
N TRP A 128 20.04 -8.61 -3.12
CA TRP A 128 19.97 -9.27 -4.44
C TRP A 128 19.45 -8.58 -5.71
N PRO A 129 18.89 -7.37 -5.74
CA PRO A 129 18.80 -6.69 -7.03
C PRO A 129 20.17 -6.21 -7.52
N HIS A 130 21.02 -5.73 -6.60
CA HIS A 130 22.32 -5.13 -6.92
C HIS A 130 23.49 -6.13 -6.92
N MET A 131 23.31 -7.33 -6.37
CA MET A 131 24.34 -8.37 -6.34
C MET A 131 24.30 -9.26 -7.59
N VAL A 132 23.21 -9.31 -8.36
CA VAL A 132 23.16 -10.07 -9.62
C VAL A 132 23.90 -9.29 -10.70
N SER A 133 24.85 -9.94 -11.39
CA SER A 133 25.63 -9.32 -12.47
C SER A 133 24.69 -8.86 -13.60
N ASN A 134 24.93 -7.67 -14.17
CA ASN A 134 24.21 -7.21 -15.37
C ASN A 134 24.35 -8.21 -16.53
N VAL A 135 25.44 -8.99 -16.54
CA VAL A 135 25.67 -10.07 -17.50
C VAL A 135 24.68 -11.20 -17.29
N PHE A 136 24.42 -11.62 -16.05
CA PHE A 136 23.39 -12.63 -15.74
C PHE A 136 21.98 -12.12 -16.10
N ILE A 137 21.68 -10.84 -15.84
CA ILE A 137 20.39 -10.24 -16.22
C ILE A 137 20.21 -10.20 -17.74
N ALA A 138 21.28 -9.95 -18.50
CA ALA A 138 21.22 -9.99 -19.96
C ALA A 138 20.86 -11.39 -20.50
N HIS A 139 21.21 -12.47 -19.78
CA HIS A 139 20.82 -13.85 -20.13
C HIS A 139 19.35 -14.17 -19.83
N LEU A 140 18.64 -13.30 -19.08
CA LEU A 140 17.21 -13.41 -18.82
C LEU A 140 16.36 -12.67 -19.88
N GLN A 141 16.97 -12.10 -20.93
CA GLN A 141 16.22 -11.43 -21.98
C GLN A 141 15.39 -12.43 -22.82
N PRO A 142 14.12 -12.11 -23.12
CA PRO A 142 13.24 -13.02 -23.85
C PRO A 142 13.76 -13.25 -25.27
N ARG A 143 14.10 -14.51 -25.58
CA ARG A 143 14.28 -15.03 -26.95
C ARG A 143 13.07 -15.88 -27.33
N ASP A 144 12.85 -16.07 -28.63
CA ASP A 144 11.67 -16.76 -29.18
C ASP A 144 11.51 -18.22 -28.69
N GLN A 145 12.58 -18.85 -28.16
CA GLN A 145 12.54 -20.15 -27.51
C GLN A 145 13.50 -20.18 -26.30
N VAL A 146 13.00 -20.61 -25.14
CA VAL A 146 13.81 -20.73 -23.90
C VAL A 146 14.63 -22.02 -23.95
N GLY A 147 15.95 -21.91 -23.79
CA GLY A 147 16.86 -23.06 -23.73
C GLY A 147 17.01 -23.67 -22.33
N ILE A 148 17.66 -24.83 -22.21
CA ILE A 148 17.93 -25.50 -20.91
C ILE A 148 18.81 -24.63 -19.99
N ALA A 149 19.80 -23.92 -20.53
CA ALA A 149 20.68 -23.02 -19.76
C ALA A 149 19.93 -21.76 -19.26
N GLU A 150 19.00 -21.24 -20.06
CA GLU A 150 18.11 -20.15 -19.66
C GLU A 150 17.11 -20.63 -18.61
N GLY A 151 16.55 -21.83 -18.77
CA GLY A 151 15.72 -22.51 -17.77
C GLY A 151 16.43 -22.68 -16.42
N PHE A 152 17.73 -22.99 -16.43
CA PHE A 152 18.56 -23.01 -15.23
C PHE A 152 18.70 -21.61 -14.60
N SER A 153 18.91 -20.58 -15.41
CA SER A 153 19.00 -19.18 -14.96
C SER A 153 17.71 -18.73 -14.27
N TYR A 154 16.54 -19.06 -14.86
CA TYR A 154 15.23 -18.82 -14.24
C TYR A 154 15.06 -19.64 -12.96
N THR A 155 15.53 -20.89 -12.93
CA THR A 155 15.50 -21.72 -11.72
C THR A 155 16.32 -21.10 -10.59
N THR A 156 17.53 -20.59 -10.87
CA THR A 156 18.33 -19.83 -9.91
C THR A 156 17.61 -18.56 -9.45
N LEU A 157 16.94 -17.85 -10.37
CA LEU A 157 16.14 -16.66 -10.07
C LEU A 157 14.97 -16.98 -9.11
N ALA A 158 14.31 -18.12 -9.28
CA ALA A 158 13.24 -18.57 -8.38
C ALA A 158 13.74 -18.79 -6.95
N HIS A 159 14.98 -19.27 -6.76
CA HIS A 159 15.57 -19.44 -5.44
C HIS A 159 15.84 -18.09 -4.75
N PHE A 160 16.19 -17.05 -5.51
CA PHE A 160 16.29 -15.71 -4.96
C PHE A 160 14.91 -15.12 -4.59
N TYR A 161 13.88 -15.34 -5.41
CA TYR A 161 12.50 -14.95 -5.04
C TYR A 161 11.99 -15.68 -3.80
N LEU A 162 12.47 -16.90 -3.56
CA LEU A 162 12.09 -17.70 -2.39
C LEU A 162 12.48 -17.02 -1.07
N VAL A 163 13.58 -16.27 -1.06
CA VAL A 163 13.99 -15.47 0.11
C VAL A 163 12.89 -14.49 0.51
N PHE A 164 12.27 -13.82 -0.46
CA PHE A 164 11.16 -12.89 -0.21
C PHE A 164 9.88 -13.59 0.25
N VAL A 165 9.69 -14.86 -0.11
CA VAL A 165 8.55 -15.66 0.34
C VAL A 165 8.61 -15.97 1.84
N LEU A 166 9.81 -15.97 2.44
CA LEU A 166 9.98 -16.23 3.87
C LEU A 166 9.41 -15.12 4.78
N PHE A 167 9.13 -13.94 4.24
CA PHE A 167 8.61 -12.79 4.99
C PHE A 167 7.07 -12.79 5.01
N GLU A 168 6.48 -13.48 5.99
CA GLU A 168 5.02 -13.60 6.12
C GLU A 168 4.31 -12.26 6.42
N ASP A 169 4.95 -11.35 7.17
CA ASP A 169 4.33 -10.12 7.69
C ASP A 169 4.48 -8.88 6.79
N LEU A 170 5.32 -8.94 5.75
CA LEU A 170 5.52 -7.83 4.81
C LEU A 170 4.63 -8.00 3.57
N TRP A 171 3.44 -7.40 3.63
CA TRP A 171 2.43 -7.45 2.56
C TRP A 171 2.92 -6.99 1.17
N PHE A 172 3.95 -6.16 1.12
CA PHE A 172 4.52 -5.61 -0.13
C PHE A 172 5.34 -6.63 -0.93
N PHE A 173 6.09 -7.52 -0.25
CA PHE A 173 6.92 -8.54 -0.91
C PHE A 173 6.19 -9.86 -1.14
N ASN A 174 5.20 -10.17 -0.30
CA ASN A 174 4.59 -11.50 -0.25
C ASN A 174 3.80 -11.83 -1.53
N ARG A 175 2.99 -10.93 -2.12
CA ARG A 175 2.09 -11.31 -3.24
C ARG A 175 2.75 -11.44 -4.63
N GLY A 176 3.89 -10.79 -4.86
CA GLY A 176 4.56 -10.79 -6.17
C GLY A 176 5.40 -12.05 -6.37
N SER A 177 6.26 -12.37 -5.40
CA SER A 177 7.27 -13.43 -5.51
C SER A 177 6.68 -14.84 -5.69
N HIS A 178 5.54 -15.15 -5.05
CA HIS A 178 4.83 -16.42 -5.28
C HIS A 178 4.41 -16.61 -6.73
N LYS A 179 3.83 -15.58 -7.33
CA LYS A 179 3.36 -15.64 -8.73
C LYS A 179 4.53 -15.74 -9.70
N GLU A 180 5.66 -15.10 -9.40
CA GLU A 180 6.87 -15.22 -10.22
C GLU A 180 7.48 -16.63 -10.13
N ILE A 181 7.55 -17.24 -8.94
CA ILE A 181 8.03 -18.62 -8.80
C ILE A 181 7.09 -19.61 -9.52
N GLU A 182 5.77 -19.43 -9.43
CA GLU A 182 4.80 -20.25 -10.18
C GLU A 182 4.93 -20.08 -11.71
N LYS A 183 5.19 -18.85 -12.20
CA LYS A 183 5.46 -18.61 -13.62
C LYS A 183 6.74 -19.30 -14.07
N ILE A 184 7.82 -19.18 -13.29
CA ILE A 184 9.09 -19.85 -13.57
C ILE A 184 8.90 -21.37 -13.59
N PHE A 185 8.15 -21.92 -12.64
CA PHE A 185 7.84 -23.35 -12.62
C PHE A 185 7.14 -23.82 -13.90
N ARG A 186 6.15 -23.05 -14.41
CA ARG A 186 5.49 -23.37 -15.68
C ARG A 186 6.46 -23.33 -16.86
N LEU A 187 7.28 -22.27 -16.94
CA LEU A 187 8.31 -22.13 -17.98
C LEU A 187 9.31 -23.29 -17.96
N VAL A 188 9.75 -23.72 -16.77
CA VAL A 188 10.68 -24.85 -16.61
C VAL A 188 9.99 -26.18 -16.92
N SER A 189 8.71 -26.33 -16.57
CA SER A 189 7.92 -27.51 -16.89
C SER A 189 7.75 -27.69 -18.41
N ASP A 190 7.63 -26.59 -19.15
CA ASP A 190 7.51 -26.61 -20.61
C ASP A 190 8.80 -27.11 -21.30
N LEU A 191 9.96 -27.03 -20.62
CA LEU A 191 11.25 -27.54 -21.12
C LEU A 191 11.39 -29.07 -21.01
N GLN A 192 10.48 -29.76 -20.32
CA GLN A 192 10.48 -31.23 -20.14
C GLN A 192 11.84 -31.79 -19.65
N ASN A 193 12.55 -31.04 -18.80
CA ASN A 193 13.83 -31.47 -18.24
C ASN A 193 13.65 -31.90 -16.79
N ASP A 194 13.69 -33.21 -16.53
CA ASP A 194 13.45 -33.80 -15.20
C ASP A 194 14.39 -33.22 -14.13
N GLN A 195 15.64 -32.92 -14.46
CA GLN A 195 16.62 -32.38 -13.51
C GLN A 195 16.31 -30.92 -13.11
N LEU A 196 15.86 -30.09 -14.06
CA LEU A 196 15.40 -28.72 -13.76
C LEU A 196 14.11 -28.74 -12.95
N LEU A 197 13.22 -29.69 -13.23
CA LEU A 197 11.99 -29.86 -12.47
C LEU A 197 12.28 -30.25 -11.02
N THR A 198 13.22 -31.17 -10.79
CA THR A 198 13.70 -31.55 -9.44
C THR A 198 14.28 -30.35 -8.68
N LEU A 199 14.98 -29.43 -9.36
CA LEU A 199 15.50 -28.20 -8.73
C LEU A 199 14.37 -27.24 -8.30
N MET A 200 13.20 -27.29 -8.93
CA MET A 200 12.04 -26.46 -8.61
C MET A 200 11.06 -27.09 -7.61
N GLU A 201 11.18 -28.39 -7.31
CA GLU A 201 10.33 -29.08 -6.32
C GLU A 201 10.43 -28.46 -4.92
N TRP A 202 11.64 -28.09 -4.50
CA TRP A 202 11.86 -27.55 -3.16
C TRP A 202 11.29 -26.13 -2.97
N PRO A 203 11.52 -25.15 -3.87
CA PRO A 203 10.83 -23.86 -3.82
C PRO A 203 9.30 -24.00 -3.81
N MET A 204 8.75 -24.93 -4.60
CA MET A 204 7.30 -25.19 -4.63
C MET A 204 6.78 -25.82 -3.32
N ALA A 205 7.56 -26.67 -2.66
CA ALA A 205 7.21 -27.24 -1.36
C ALA A 205 7.15 -26.17 -0.25
N VAL A 206 8.05 -25.18 -0.28
CA VAL A 206 8.05 -24.04 0.66
C VAL A 206 6.81 -23.16 0.43
N ILE A 207 6.44 -22.90 -0.83
CA ILE A 207 5.21 -22.15 -1.19
C ILE A 207 3.95 -22.90 -0.76
N ALA A 208 3.89 -24.22 -0.98
CA ALA A 208 2.75 -25.05 -0.59
C ALA A 208 2.50 -25.02 0.94
N ALA A 209 3.57 -25.03 1.74
CA ALA A 209 3.46 -24.93 3.19
C ALA A 209 2.88 -23.59 3.67
N ASN A 210 3.19 -22.49 2.98
CA ASN A 210 2.59 -21.17 3.23
C ASN A 210 1.08 -21.19 2.91
N ARG A 211 0.67 -21.82 1.81
CA ARG A 211 -0.75 -21.92 1.40
C ARG A 211 -1.59 -22.69 2.41
N GLU A 212 -1.08 -23.79 2.97
CA GLU A 212 -1.78 -24.56 4.01
C GLU A 212 -1.91 -23.77 5.33
N GLN A 213 -0.88 -23.03 5.71
CA GLN A 213 -0.88 -22.18 6.90
C GLN A 213 -1.85 -20.99 6.76
N PHE A 214 -1.93 -20.38 5.57
CA PHE A 214 -2.93 -19.37 5.24
C PHE A 214 -4.35 -19.94 5.28
N LEU A 215 -4.57 -21.16 4.78
CA LEU A 215 -5.88 -21.82 4.82
C LEU A 215 -6.31 -22.15 6.26
N LEU A 216 -5.39 -22.60 7.11
CA LEU A 216 -5.64 -22.81 8.55
C LEU A 216 -5.94 -21.50 9.29
N LYS A 217 -5.21 -20.41 8.99
CA LYS A 217 -5.45 -19.07 9.56
C LYS A 217 -6.79 -18.49 9.07
N SER A 218 -7.15 -18.70 7.80
CA SER A 218 -8.43 -18.31 7.21
C SER A 218 -9.64 -19.14 7.69
N SER A 219 -9.39 -20.33 8.24
CA SER A 219 -10.43 -21.22 8.81
C SER A 219 -10.82 -20.76 10.22
N LEU A 220 -9.85 -20.31 11.01
CA LEU A 220 -10.06 -19.75 12.35
C LEU A 220 -10.63 -18.32 12.31
N ASP A 221 -10.42 -17.59 11.22
CA ASP A 221 -10.86 -16.20 11.01
C ASP A 221 -12.21 -16.10 10.26
N ARG A 222 -12.99 -17.20 10.19
CA ARG A 222 -14.24 -17.26 9.42
C ARG A 222 -15.51 -16.88 10.19
N SER A 223 -15.38 -16.23 11.34
CA SER A 223 -16.52 -15.79 12.15
C SER A 223 -17.13 -14.46 11.68
N TRP A 224 -16.40 -13.64 10.91
CA TRP A 224 -16.90 -12.35 10.40
C TRP A 224 -17.42 -12.40 8.95
N ILE A 225 -17.20 -13.51 8.24
CA ILE A 225 -17.57 -13.67 6.81
C ILE A 225 -19.10 -13.87 6.62
N TYR A 226 -19.87 -14.10 7.69
CA TYR A 226 -21.33 -14.17 7.61
C TYR A 226 -22.06 -12.81 7.64
N LEU A 227 -21.34 -11.68 7.64
CA LEU A 227 -21.94 -10.33 7.64
C LEU A 227 -21.77 -9.56 6.32
N LEU A 228 -21.21 -10.18 5.28
CA LEU A 228 -21.06 -9.58 3.94
C LEU A 228 -21.51 -10.56 2.86
N GLU A 229 -22.80 -10.87 2.82
CA GLU A 229 -23.42 -11.33 1.57
C GLU A 229 -23.79 -10.11 0.70
N PRO A 230 -23.61 -10.19 -0.64
CA PRO A 230 -24.11 -9.16 -1.55
C PRO A 230 -25.64 -9.18 -1.53
N VAL A 231 -26.25 -8.04 -1.25
CA VAL A 231 -27.69 -7.83 -1.43
C VAL A 231 -27.98 -7.75 -2.94
N ASP A 232 -28.36 -8.88 -3.52
CA ASP A 232 -28.96 -8.99 -4.87
C ASP A 232 -30.38 -8.41 -4.89
N ILE A 233 -30.51 -7.11 -4.64
CA ILE A 233 -31.76 -6.36 -4.78
C ILE A 233 -31.49 -5.14 -5.63
N PHE A 234 -31.29 -5.32 -6.94
CA PHE A 234 -31.64 -4.29 -7.95
C PHE A 234 -31.52 -4.78 -9.42
N HIS A 235 -31.81 -6.04 -9.71
CA HIS A 235 -31.82 -6.54 -11.11
C HIS A 235 -33.17 -7.10 -11.60
N ARG A 236 -34.27 -6.78 -10.93
CA ARG A 236 -35.61 -7.27 -11.29
C ARG A 236 -36.64 -6.13 -11.31
N HIS A 237 -36.49 -5.15 -12.21
CA HIS A 237 -37.59 -4.24 -12.58
C HIS A 237 -37.46 -3.54 -13.96
N SER A 238 -36.73 -4.11 -14.92
CA SER A 238 -36.65 -3.53 -16.28
C SER A 238 -36.97 -4.52 -17.41
N SER A 239 -37.88 -5.46 -17.17
CA SER A 239 -38.33 -6.41 -18.19
C SER A 239 -39.85 -6.54 -18.21
N THR A 240 -40.52 -5.49 -18.68
CA THR A 240 -41.88 -5.57 -19.20
C THR A 240 -42.10 -4.57 -20.34
N LEU A 241 -42.36 -5.13 -21.54
CA LEU A 241 -43.07 -4.57 -22.69
C LEU A 241 -42.53 -3.28 -23.35
N HIS A 242 -42.00 -3.41 -24.57
CA HIS A 242 -42.68 -2.94 -25.79
C HIS A 242 -42.04 -3.59 -27.05
N THR A 243 -42.91 -4.10 -27.93
CA THR A 243 -42.62 -4.63 -29.27
C THR A 243 -42.17 -3.53 -30.24
N PRO A 244 -41.38 -3.83 -31.28
CA PRO A 244 -40.79 -2.82 -32.15
C PRO A 244 -41.83 -2.26 -33.11
N THR A 245 -42.01 -0.94 -33.08
CA THR A 245 -42.72 -0.20 -34.14
C THR A 245 -41.71 0.76 -34.77
N GLU A 246 -41.55 0.67 -36.08
CA GLU A 246 -40.79 1.63 -36.90
C GLU A 246 -41.41 3.05 -36.84
N MET A 247 -40.56 4.07 -37.08
CA MET A 247 -40.73 5.53 -36.89
C MET A 247 -40.52 5.96 -35.43
N ASP A 248 -39.52 6.74 -35.06
CA ASP A 248 -39.09 8.00 -35.67
C ASP A 248 -37.62 8.32 -35.34
N SER A 249 -36.91 8.83 -36.33
CA SER A 249 -35.52 9.28 -36.27
C SER A 249 -35.41 10.58 -35.46
N THR A 250 -35.34 10.48 -34.12
CA THR A 250 -34.76 11.50 -33.22
C THR A 250 -34.65 10.96 -31.79
N GLU A 251 -33.97 9.82 -31.59
CA GLU A 251 -33.40 9.57 -30.26
C GLU A 251 -32.32 10.63 -30.02
N GLY A 252 -32.59 11.55 -29.11
CA GLY A 252 -31.65 12.60 -28.72
C GLY A 252 -30.34 11.97 -28.29
N MET A 253 -29.35 12.02 -29.18
CA MET A 253 -27.99 11.57 -28.93
C MET A 253 -27.52 12.16 -27.60
N PHE A 254 -27.30 11.30 -26.59
CA PHE A 254 -26.67 11.70 -25.33
C PHE A 254 -25.24 12.17 -25.64
N GLU A 255 -25.09 13.47 -25.89
CA GLU A 255 -23.80 14.10 -26.13
C GLU A 255 -23.10 14.28 -24.78
N PHE A 256 -22.08 13.46 -24.53
CA PHE A 256 -21.20 13.62 -23.38
C PHE A 256 -20.45 14.94 -23.49
N LYS A 257 -20.57 15.81 -22.47
CA LYS A 257 -19.82 17.07 -22.39
C LYS A 257 -18.97 17.10 -21.13
N LEU A 258 -17.71 17.50 -21.29
CA LEU A 258 -16.75 17.71 -20.20
C LEU A 258 -17.25 18.80 -19.25
N TYR A 259 -17.72 19.92 -19.81
CA TYR A 259 -18.44 20.95 -19.09
C TYR A 259 -19.76 21.25 -19.78
N ARG A 260 -20.86 21.28 -19.00
CA ARG A 260 -22.19 21.72 -19.46
C ARG A 260 -22.44 23.22 -19.27
N TYR A 261 -21.47 23.92 -18.70
CA TYR A 261 -21.42 25.36 -18.47
C TYR A 261 -20.01 25.86 -18.80
N THR A 262 -19.83 27.17 -18.99
CA THR A 262 -18.49 27.76 -19.04
C THR A 262 -18.01 28.05 -17.61
N PRO A 263 -16.89 27.48 -17.13
CA PRO A 263 -16.44 27.69 -15.76
C PRO A 263 -16.23 29.17 -15.45
N SER A 264 -16.73 29.65 -14.31
CA SER A 264 -16.58 31.06 -13.92
C SER A 264 -15.14 31.38 -13.52
N LEU A 265 -14.48 32.27 -14.29
CA LEU A 265 -13.12 32.73 -14.02
C LEU A 265 -13.02 33.37 -12.63
N GLY A 266 -13.98 34.24 -12.28
CA GLY A 266 -13.97 34.96 -11.00
C GLY A 266 -14.09 34.02 -9.80
N ALA A 267 -15.00 33.05 -9.87
CA ALA A 267 -15.17 32.07 -8.80
C ALA A 267 -13.97 31.12 -8.70
N ALA A 268 -13.41 30.67 -9.83
CA ALA A 268 -12.23 29.81 -9.85
C ALA A 268 -11.00 30.50 -9.22
N VAL A 269 -10.75 31.76 -9.57
CA VAL A 269 -9.65 32.56 -9.00
C VAL A 269 -9.88 32.83 -7.51
N LEU A 270 -11.10 33.12 -7.08
CA LEU A 270 -11.42 33.33 -5.66
C LEU A 270 -11.06 32.09 -4.83
N PHE A 271 -11.56 30.91 -5.21
CA PHE A 271 -11.26 29.68 -4.48
C PHE A 271 -9.79 29.27 -4.59
N LEU A 272 -9.13 29.51 -5.74
CA LEU A 272 -7.69 29.31 -5.88
C LEU A 272 -6.91 30.10 -4.81
N VAL A 273 -7.19 31.39 -4.66
CA VAL A 273 -6.52 32.25 -3.68
C VAL A 273 -6.83 31.78 -2.26
N LEU A 274 -8.10 31.47 -1.96
CA LEU A 274 -8.51 30.99 -0.64
C LEU A 274 -7.81 29.68 -0.25
N PHE A 275 -7.78 28.70 -1.16
CA PHE A 275 -7.10 27.42 -0.93
C PHE A 275 -5.58 27.59 -0.82
N ALA A 276 -4.97 28.46 -1.63
CA ALA A 276 -3.54 28.75 -1.53
C ALA A 276 -3.17 29.36 -0.18
N LEU A 277 -3.91 30.37 0.28
CA LEU A 277 -3.66 31.04 1.56
C LEU A 277 -3.82 30.09 2.75
N VAL A 278 -4.90 29.30 2.79
CA VAL A 278 -5.13 28.36 3.90
C VAL A 278 -4.13 27.18 3.86
N THR A 279 -3.71 26.72 2.68
CA THR A 279 -2.67 25.69 2.54
C THR A 279 -1.32 26.19 3.05
N LEU A 280 -0.93 27.41 2.69
CA LEU A 280 0.30 28.04 3.20
C LEU A 280 0.24 28.21 4.72
N TYR A 281 -0.91 28.58 5.26
CA TYR A 281 -1.12 28.67 6.71
C TYR A 281 -0.91 27.32 7.41
N HIS A 282 -1.49 26.24 6.88
CA HIS A 282 -1.27 24.88 7.40
C HIS A 282 0.20 24.44 7.28
N LEU A 283 0.86 24.73 6.16
CA LEU A 283 2.28 24.44 5.98
C LEU A 283 3.14 25.17 7.03
N TYR A 284 2.85 26.45 7.28
CA TYR A 284 3.49 27.22 8.34
C TYR A 284 3.28 26.57 9.72
N GLN A 285 2.05 26.15 10.04
CA GLN A 285 1.73 25.47 11.30
C GLN A 285 2.49 24.14 11.45
N VAL A 286 2.57 23.33 10.39
CA VAL A 286 3.29 22.05 10.39
C VAL A 286 4.77 22.26 10.71
N ILE A 287 5.40 23.23 10.05
CA ILE A 287 6.82 23.55 10.25
C ILE A 287 7.07 24.08 11.66
N ARG A 288 6.23 25.01 12.14
CA ARG A 288 6.40 25.65 13.46
C ARG A 288 6.13 24.71 14.62
N LEU A 289 5.11 23.86 14.52
CA LEU A 289 4.70 22.93 15.58
C LEU A 289 5.38 21.55 15.46
N LYS A 290 6.20 21.34 14.43
CA LYS A 290 6.89 20.07 14.10
C LYS A 290 5.92 18.88 13.99
N SER A 291 4.73 19.12 13.42
CA SER A 291 3.66 18.13 13.31
C SER A 291 3.65 17.44 11.95
N TRP A 292 4.71 16.70 11.64
CA TRP A 292 4.93 16.07 10.33
C TRP A 292 3.79 15.14 9.87
N TYR A 293 3.07 14.52 10.81
CA TYR A 293 1.92 13.68 10.49
C TYR A 293 0.79 14.44 9.75
N PHE A 294 0.75 15.76 9.91
CA PHE A 294 -0.27 16.61 9.31
C PHE A 294 0.10 17.07 7.88
N LEU A 295 1.25 16.62 7.34
CA LEU A 295 1.63 16.87 5.95
C LEU A 295 0.60 16.32 4.95
N VAL A 296 -0.05 15.20 5.28
CA VAL A 296 -1.11 14.60 4.45
C VAL A 296 -2.24 15.61 4.21
N PHE A 297 -2.60 16.39 5.23
CA PHE A 297 -3.59 17.47 5.11
C PHE A 297 -3.13 18.58 4.17
N VAL A 298 -1.86 18.97 4.25
CA VAL A 298 -1.25 19.98 3.37
C VAL A 298 -1.26 19.51 1.93
N PHE A 299 -0.96 18.24 1.66
CA PHE A 299 -1.07 17.66 0.30
C PHE A 299 -2.50 17.75 -0.25
N GLY A 300 -3.51 17.50 0.58
CA GLY A 300 -4.90 17.74 0.18
C GLY A 300 -5.19 19.20 -0.19
N GLY A 301 -4.59 20.16 0.53
CA GLY A 301 -4.64 21.58 0.18
C GLY A 301 -3.96 21.91 -1.15
N VAL A 302 -2.79 21.32 -1.42
CA VAL A 302 -2.09 21.46 -2.71
C VAL A 302 -2.94 20.90 -3.86
N PHE A 303 -3.62 19.77 -3.66
CA PHE A 303 -4.52 19.20 -4.65
C PHE A 303 -5.67 20.17 -4.99
N GLN A 304 -6.27 20.83 -3.99
CA GLN A 304 -7.25 21.88 -4.27
C GLN A 304 -6.66 23.01 -5.11
N VAL A 305 -5.48 23.51 -4.76
CA VAL A 305 -4.80 24.58 -5.53
C VAL A 305 -4.60 24.18 -6.98
N ILE A 306 -4.03 23.00 -7.25
CA ILE A 306 -3.83 22.49 -8.61
C ILE A 306 -5.18 22.34 -9.34
N GLY A 307 -6.19 21.81 -8.65
CA GLY A 307 -7.55 21.67 -9.14
C GLY A 307 -8.14 23.00 -9.64
N TYR A 308 -8.03 24.07 -8.83
CA TYR A 308 -8.53 25.39 -9.22
C TYR A 308 -7.64 26.10 -10.24
N ILE A 309 -6.33 25.81 -10.33
CA ILE A 309 -5.50 26.25 -11.46
C ILE A 309 -6.06 25.66 -12.76
N CYS A 310 -6.25 24.34 -12.82
CA CYS A 310 -6.83 23.67 -13.98
C CYS A 310 -8.23 24.22 -14.30
N ARG A 311 -9.06 24.48 -13.29
CA ARG A 311 -10.39 25.06 -13.49
C ARG A 311 -10.35 26.48 -14.04
N THR A 312 -9.36 27.28 -13.64
CA THR A 312 -9.14 28.63 -14.19
C THR A 312 -8.73 28.55 -15.66
N LEU A 313 -7.86 27.60 -16.01
CA LEU A 313 -7.46 27.35 -17.40
C LEU A 313 -8.63 26.84 -18.27
N ALA A 314 -9.51 26.02 -17.68
CA ALA A 314 -10.69 25.47 -18.35
C ALA A 314 -11.71 26.54 -18.77
N HIS A 315 -11.65 27.76 -18.23
CA HIS A 315 -12.47 28.88 -18.71
C HIS A 315 -12.19 29.21 -20.19
N ASN A 316 -10.91 29.16 -20.58
CA ASN A 316 -10.48 29.49 -21.94
C ASN A 316 -10.53 28.27 -22.88
N ASP A 317 -10.48 27.06 -22.33
CA ASP A 317 -10.50 25.81 -23.09
C ASP A 317 -11.32 24.73 -22.36
N THR A 318 -12.63 24.75 -22.58
CA THR A 318 -13.58 23.83 -21.96
C THR A 318 -13.55 22.42 -22.56
N ASN A 319 -12.88 22.23 -23.69
CA ASN A 319 -12.84 20.95 -24.42
C ASN A 319 -11.56 20.16 -24.14
N SER A 320 -10.62 20.74 -23.39
CA SER A 320 -9.38 20.08 -23.01
C SER A 320 -9.61 18.98 -21.98
N ILE A 321 -9.61 17.73 -22.47
CA ILE A 321 -9.65 16.50 -21.66
C ILE A 321 -8.57 16.50 -20.55
N PRO A 322 -7.28 16.81 -20.80
CA PRO A 322 -6.27 16.76 -19.75
C PRO A 322 -6.50 17.82 -18.66
N ILE A 323 -6.90 19.05 -19.03
CA ILE A 323 -7.20 20.11 -18.06
C ILE A 323 -8.39 19.71 -17.19
N TYR A 324 -9.47 19.22 -17.80
CA TYR A 324 -10.64 18.73 -17.09
C TYR A 324 -10.32 17.55 -16.17
N SER A 325 -9.58 16.56 -16.67
CA SER A 325 -9.28 15.32 -15.94
C SER A 325 -8.41 15.61 -14.72
N ILE A 326 -7.30 16.35 -14.90
CA ILE A 326 -6.42 16.73 -13.78
C ILE A 326 -7.20 17.58 -12.78
N GLY A 327 -7.94 18.58 -13.24
CA GLY A 327 -8.72 19.46 -12.38
C GLY A 327 -9.74 18.70 -11.52
N THR A 328 -10.52 17.84 -12.16
CA THR A 328 -11.57 17.04 -11.50
C THR A 328 -10.98 16.03 -10.53
N ILE A 329 -9.94 15.29 -10.94
CA ILE A 329 -9.26 14.31 -10.09
C ILE A 329 -8.64 15.00 -8.88
N MET A 330 -7.90 16.10 -9.05
CA MET A 330 -7.27 16.79 -7.92
C MET A 330 -8.31 17.30 -6.89
N ILE A 331 -9.42 17.88 -7.35
CA ILE A 331 -10.51 18.32 -6.45
C ILE A 331 -11.20 17.12 -5.77
N LEU A 332 -11.35 16.01 -6.49
CA LEU A 332 -11.96 14.78 -5.98
C LEU A 332 -11.10 14.13 -4.88
N LEU A 333 -9.76 14.28 -4.95
CA LEU A 333 -8.80 13.56 -4.11
C LEU A 333 -8.47 14.25 -2.80
N ALA A 334 -8.78 15.54 -2.66
CA ALA A 334 -8.46 16.29 -1.46
C ALA A 334 -9.14 15.76 -0.17
N PRO A 335 -10.45 15.41 -0.13
CA PRO A 335 -11.10 14.96 1.10
C PRO A 335 -10.58 13.64 1.67
N PRO A 336 -10.29 12.59 0.87
CA PRO A 336 -9.63 11.40 1.40
C PRO A 336 -8.35 11.73 2.21
N LEU A 337 -7.57 12.72 1.75
CA LEU A 337 -6.37 13.18 2.46
C LEU A 337 -6.71 13.96 3.74
N TYR A 338 -7.78 14.75 3.71
CA TYR A 338 -8.30 15.41 4.92
C TYR A 338 -8.82 14.39 5.94
N ALA A 339 -9.58 13.39 5.49
CA ALA A 339 -10.11 12.29 6.29
C ALA A 339 -8.98 11.48 6.93
N ALA A 340 -7.96 11.11 6.15
CA ALA A 340 -6.76 10.43 6.65
C ALA A 340 -6.12 11.21 7.82
N SER A 341 -6.03 12.54 7.71
CA SER A 341 -5.48 13.39 8.75
C SER A 341 -6.37 13.47 10.00
N ILE A 342 -7.69 13.44 9.82
CA ILE A 342 -8.68 13.35 10.92
C ILE A 342 -8.51 12.01 11.66
N TYR A 343 -8.36 10.89 10.94
CA TYR A 343 -8.14 9.58 11.55
C TYR A 343 -6.83 9.52 12.35
N MET A 344 -5.75 10.07 11.80
CA MET A 344 -4.45 10.18 12.48
C MET A 344 -4.55 11.05 13.74
N THR A 345 -5.31 12.15 13.66
CA THR A 345 -5.52 13.05 14.78
C THR A 345 -6.29 12.34 15.89
N LEU A 346 -7.37 11.62 15.58
CA LEU A 346 -8.13 10.85 16.56
C LEU A 346 -7.24 9.76 17.20
N GLY A 347 -6.51 8.99 16.41
CA GLY A 347 -5.62 7.94 16.94
C GLY A 347 -4.55 8.49 17.89
N ARG A 348 -3.99 9.69 17.60
CA ARG A 348 -3.06 10.39 18.49
C ARG A 348 -3.75 10.94 19.74
N LEU A 349 -4.98 11.43 19.62
CA LEU A 349 -5.77 11.93 20.74
C LEU A 349 -6.11 10.81 21.74
N ILE A 350 -6.51 9.64 21.26
CA ILE A 350 -6.79 8.47 22.10
C ILE A 350 -5.55 8.08 22.92
N LYS A 351 -4.37 8.06 22.28
CA LYS A 351 -3.08 7.80 22.94
C LYS A 351 -2.71 8.87 23.95
N TYR A 352 -2.92 10.14 23.59
CA TYR A 352 -2.67 11.27 24.47
C TYR A 352 -3.47 11.16 25.77
N LEU A 353 -4.74 10.74 25.67
CA LEU A 353 -5.67 10.57 26.79
C LEU A 353 -5.47 9.27 27.57
N ASP A 354 -4.52 8.42 27.18
CA ASP A 354 -4.30 7.08 27.73
C ASP A 354 -5.59 6.21 27.71
N ALA A 355 -6.38 6.39 26.66
CA ALA A 355 -7.73 5.84 26.54
C ALA A 355 -7.81 4.71 25.49
N GLU A 356 -6.69 4.03 25.21
CA GLU A 356 -6.63 2.98 24.18
C GLU A 356 -7.62 1.83 24.47
N ALA A 357 -7.81 1.48 25.74
CA ALA A 357 -8.77 0.46 26.19
C ALA A 357 -10.24 0.83 25.94
N LEU A 358 -10.55 2.12 25.78
CA LEU A 358 -11.92 2.60 25.53
C LEU A 358 -12.25 2.60 24.02
N SER A 359 -11.25 2.56 23.16
CA SER A 359 -11.43 2.53 21.71
C SER A 359 -11.98 1.18 21.24
N ILE A 360 -13.02 1.19 20.41
CA ILE A 360 -13.55 -0.04 19.77
C ILE A 360 -12.51 -0.64 18.82
N VAL A 361 -11.88 0.23 18.03
CA VAL A 361 -10.87 -0.16 17.07
C VAL A 361 -9.51 0.16 17.68
N PRO A 362 -8.57 -0.80 17.79
CA PRO A 362 -7.26 -0.50 18.33
C PRO A 362 -6.60 0.64 17.54
N THR A 363 -5.98 1.58 18.26
CA THR A 363 -5.44 2.84 17.68
C THR A 363 -4.46 2.59 16.53
N ARG A 364 -3.74 1.46 16.54
CA ARG A 364 -2.81 1.03 15.48
C ARG A 364 -3.52 0.69 14.17
N TRP A 365 -4.72 0.12 14.25
CA TRP A 365 -5.51 -0.30 13.10
C TRP A 365 -6.51 0.75 12.63
N LEU A 366 -6.94 1.64 13.54
CA LEU A 366 -7.92 2.69 13.24
C LEU A 366 -7.51 3.51 12.02
N THR A 367 -6.31 4.10 12.03
CA THR A 367 -5.84 4.88 10.88
C THR A 367 -5.64 4.00 9.64
N LEU A 368 -5.11 2.78 9.82
CA LEU A 368 -4.78 1.91 8.68
C LEU A 368 -6.03 1.47 7.91
N ILE A 369 -7.06 0.98 8.61
CA ILE A 369 -8.28 0.44 7.99
C ILE A 369 -9.00 1.54 7.20
N PHE A 370 -9.22 2.71 7.81
CA PHE A 370 -9.98 3.77 7.16
C PHE A 370 -9.22 4.42 6.00
N VAL A 371 -7.89 4.59 6.12
CA VAL A 371 -7.08 5.10 5.00
C VAL A 371 -7.07 4.10 3.84
N ILE A 372 -6.94 2.80 4.10
CA ILE A 372 -6.98 1.78 3.03
C ILE A 372 -8.34 1.79 2.34
N GLY A 373 -9.44 1.88 3.10
CA GLY A 373 -10.79 2.01 2.55
C GLY A 373 -10.92 3.21 1.61
N ASP A 374 -10.42 4.37 2.03
CA ASP A 374 -10.42 5.59 1.22
C ASP A 374 -9.52 5.47 -0.03
N VAL A 375 -8.36 4.81 0.06
CA VAL A 375 -7.45 4.57 -1.08
C VAL A 375 -8.09 3.63 -2.10
N VAL A 376 -8.75 2.56 -1.65
CA VAL A 376 -9.45 1.63 -2.56
C VAL A 376 -10.59 2.35 -3.27
N ALA A 377 -11.42 3.08 -2.52
CA ALA A 377 -12.48 3.89 -3.09
C ALA A 377 -11.97 4.94 -4.08
N PHE A 378 -10.82 5.55 -3.80
CA PHE A 378 -10.14 6.47 -4.70
C PHE A 378 -9.72 5.78 -6.01
N ILE A 379 -9.06 4.63 -5.93
CA ILE A 379 -8.62 3.88 -7.12
C ILE A 379 -9.83 3.54 -8.01
N MET A 380 -10.97 3.18 -7.40
CA MET A 380 -12.20 2.96 -8.13
C MET A 380 -12.67 4.23 -8.84
N GLN A 381 -12.72 5.37 -8.17
CA GLN A 381 -13.10 6.66 -8.79
C GLN A 381 -12.16 7.08 -9.91
N ALA A 382 -10.84 6.91 -9.73
CA ALA A 382 -9.85 7.24 -10.75
C ALA A 382 -9.98 6.32 -11.97
N ALA A 383 -10.15 5.01 -11.75
CA ALA A 383 -10.38 4.04 -12.81
C ALA A 383 -11.69 4.33 -13.55
N GLY A 384 -12.78 4.57 -12.82
CA GLY A 384 -14.07 4.92 -13.38
C GLY A 384 -14.02 6.19 -14.22
N GLY A 385 -13.38 7.25 -13.71
CA GLY A 385 -13.12 8.50 -14.44
C GLY A 385 -12.30 8.29 -15.72
N GLY A 386 -11.24 7.50 -15.65
CA GLY A 386 -10.40 7.17 -16.81
C GLY A 386 -11.15 6.36 -17.87
N ILE A 387 -11.98 5.40 -17.46
CA ILE A 387 -12.81 4.60 -18.37
C ILE A 387 -13.87 5.51 -19.05
N MET A 388 -14.50 6.44 -18.32
CA MET A 388 -15.43 7.40 -18.92
C MET A 388 -14.76 8.28 -19.99
N ALA A 389 -13.49 8.63 -19.80
CA ALA A 389 -12.72 9.42 -20.76
C ALA A 389 -12.35 8.66 -22.06
N SER A 390 -12.55 7.33 -22.12
CA SER A 390 -12.21 6.50 -23.29
C SER A 390 -13.22 6.60 -24.45
N GLY A 391 -14.38 7.24 -24.25
CA GLY A 391 -15.24 7.73 -25.33
C GLY A 391 -16.33 6.79 -25.88
N SER A 392 -16.39 5.52 -25.48
CA SER A 392 -17.52 4.64 -25.87
C SER A 392 -18.67 4.70 -24.87
N ILE A 393 -19.92 4.56 -25.33
CA ILE A 393 -21.13 4.59 -24.47
C ILE A 393 -21.07 3.51 -23.38
N SER A 394 -20.63 2.30 -23.75
CA SER A 394 -20.45 1.20 -22.79
C SER A 394 -19.38 1.52 -21.74
N ALA A 395 -18.26 2.12 -22.14
CA ALA A 395 -17.23 2.56 -21.22
C ALA A 395 -17.72 3.70 -20.31
N MET A 396 -18.51 4.64 -20.82
CA MET A 396 -19.10 5.71 -20.00
C MET A 396 -19.98 5.13 -18.88
N ASN A 397 -20.93 4.25 -19.21
CA ASN A 397 -21.81 3.63 -18.21
C ASN A 397 -21.03 2.79 -17.19
N THR A 398 -20.03 2.04 -17.66
CA THR A 398 -19.16 1.22 -16.80
C THR A 398 -18.34 2.10 -15.86
N GLY A 399 -17.72 3.15 -16.40
CA GLY A 399 -16.88 4.06 -15.63
C GLY A 399 -17.69 4.89 -14.62
N GLU A 400 -18.90 5.32 -14.98
CA GLU A 400 -19.85 5.98 -14.07
C GLU A 400 -20.21 5.05 -12.91
N THR A 401 -20.58 3.80 -13.20
CA THR A 401 -20.92 2.79 -12.18
C THR A 401 -19.74 2.56 -11.23
N ILE A 402 -18.53 2.35 -11.75
CA ILE A 402 -17.32 2.15 -10.93
C ILE A 402 -17.06 3.37 -10.04
N THR A 403 -17.27 4.58 -10.56
CA THR A 403 -17.09 5.83 -9.81
C THR A 403 -18.11 5.95 -8.67
N ILE A 404 -19.39 5.66 -8.94
CA ILE A 404 -20.47 5.66 -7.94
C ILE A 404 -20.19 4.63 -6.83
N VAL A 405 -19.77 3.41 -7.18
CA VAL A 405 -19.43 2.39 -6.18
C VAL A 405 -18.24 2.85 -5.33
N GLY A 406 -17.22 3.46 -5.93
CA GLY A 406 -16.10 4.05 -5.19
C GLY A 406 -16.57 5.11 -4.18
N LEU A 407 -17.41 6.06 -4.61
CA LEU A 407 -18.00 7.08 -3.75
C LEU A 407 -18.84 6.48 -2.61
N ALA A 408 -19.63 5.44 -2.89
CA ALA A 408 -20.45 4.76 -1.89
C ALA A 408 -19.60 4.02 -0.85
N VAL A 409 -18.54 3.32 -1.28
CA VAL A 409 -17.59 2.65 -0.38
C VAL A 409 -16.90 3.68 0.51
N GLN A 410 -16.41 4.78 -0.06
CA GLN A 410 -15.80 5.87 0.70
C GLN A 410 -16.76 6.42 1.77
N LEU A 411 -18.01 6.69 1.38
CA LEU A 411 -19.04 7.19 2.27
C LEU A 411 -19.35 6.22 3.42
N ALA A 412 -19.40 4.91 3.13
CA ALA A 412 -19.64 3.87 4.13
C ALA A 412 -18.50 3.80 5.15
N PHE A 413 -17.24 3.70 4.70
CA PHE A 413 -16.07 3.67 5.59
C PHE A 413 -15.97 4.94 6.45
N PHE A 414 -16.19 6.11 5.84
CA PHE A 414 -16.16 7.37 6.57
C PHE A 414 -17.27 7.46 7.63
N SER A 415 -18.47 6.95 7.32
CA SER A 415 -19.58 6.91 8.27
C SER A 415 -19.29 5.99 9.47
N VAL A 416 -18.69 4.83 9.22
CA VAL A 416 -18.23 3.92 10.29
C VAL A 416 -17.18 4.59 11.18
N PHE A 417 -16.28 5.40 10.61
CA PHE A 417 -15.34 6.19 11.39
C PHE A 417 -16.05 7.20 12.32
N ILE A 418 -17.05 7.93 11.83
CA ILE A 418 -17.82 8.89 12.64
C ILE A 418 -18.51 8.18 13.81
N VAL A 419 -19.11 7.01 13.56
CA VAL A 419 -19.71 6.18 14.61
C VAL A 419 -18.66 5.74 15.63
N THR A 420 -17.51 5.24 15.18
CA THR A 420 -16.40 4.82 16.04
C THR A 420 -15.89 5.96 16.93
N SER A 421 -15.72 7.15 16.34
CA SER A 421 -15.32 8.37 17.06
C SER A 421 -16.37 8.78 18.10
N THR A 422 -17.65 8.71 17.75
CA THR A 422 -18.78 9.00 18.65
C THR A 422 -18.83 8.04 19.83
N ILE A 423 -18.64 6.73 19.59
CA ILE A 423 -18.64 5.74 20.67
C ILE A 423 -17.42 5.94 21.59
N PHE A 424 -16.24 6.22 21.02
CA PHE A 424 -15.06 6.57 21.83
C PHE A 424 -15.35 7.78 22.74
N HIS A 425 -15.91 8.85 22.18
CA HIS A 425 -16.23 10.06 22.93
C HIS A 425 -17.25 9.81 24.05
N TRP A 426 -18.26 8.98 23.78
CA TRP A 426 -19.22 8.58 24.80
C TRP A 426 -18.57 7.73 25.91
N ARG A 427 -17.72 6.76 25.55
CA ARG A 427 -17.03 5.89 26.51
C ARG A 427 -16.07 6.63 27.42
N ILE A 428 -15.33 7.62 26.91
CA ILE A 428 -14.41 8.42 27.73
C ILE A 428 -15.16 9.36 28.68
N HIS A 429 -16.36 9.80 28.33
CA HIS A 429 -17.21 10.54 29.27
C HIS A 429 -17.77 9.65 30.39
N GLN A 430 -18.00 8.36 30.13
CA GLN A 430 -18.46 7.42 31.15
C GLN A 430 -17.35 6.87 32.04
N ASN A 431 -16.19 6.59 31.43
CA ASN A 431 -15.00 6.08 32.11
C ASN A 431 -13.85 7.07 31.88
N PRO A 432 -13.88 8.23 32.56
CA PRO A 432 -12.88 9.25 32.34
C PRO A 432 -11.51 8.77 32.85
N THR A 433 -10.49 8.88 32.01
CA THR A 433 -9.10 8.63 32.38
C THR A 433 -8.58 9.80 33.23
N GLU A 434 -7.55 9.59 34.05
CA GLU A 434 -6.94 10.67 34.85
C GLU A 434 -6.57 11.88 33.97
N ARG A 435 -6.03 11.61 32.78
CA ARG A 435 -5.68 12.65 31.79
C ARG A 435 -6.87 13.40 31.21
N SER A 436 -8.04 12.78 31.16
CA SER A 436 -9.28 13.44 30.71
C SER A 436 -9.90 14.33 31.79
N VAL A 437 -9.62 14.06 33.07
CA VAL A 437 -10.16 14.78 34.24
C VAL A 437 -9.28 15.97 34.64
N ILE A 438 -7.97 15.92 34.39
CA ILE A 438 -7.05 17.03 34.63
C ILE A 438 -7.50 18.23 33.77
N LYS A 439 -8.25 19.14 34.39
CA LYS A 439 -8.59 20.43 33.81
C LYS A 439 -7.31 21.25 33.77
N GLY A 440 -6.82 21.54 32.57
CA GLY A 440 -5.82 22.59 32.39
C GLY A 440 -6.30 23.91 33.02
N PRO A 441 -5.39 24.79 33.46
CA PRO A 441 -5.75 26.05 34.10
C PRO A 441 -6.79 26.79 33.26
N SER A 442 -7.79 27.37 33.92
CA SER A 442 -9.00 27.95 33.33
C SER A 442 -8.73 29.24 32.52
N GLN A 443 -7.97 29.13 31.45
CA GLN A 443 -7.85 30.17 30.44
C GLN A 443 -8.45 29.66 29.14
N TRP A 444 -9.38 30.47 28.61
CA TRP A 444 -10.11 30.30 27.35
C TRP A 444 -9.23 30.21 26.09
N THR A 445 -7.91 30.10 26.25
CA THR A 445 -6.89 30.17 25.21
C THR A 445 -6.25 28.80 24.92
N GLU A 446 -6.43 27.78 25.77
CA GLU A 446 -5.80 26.47 25.57
C GLU A 446 -6.73 25.45 24.88
N THR A 447 -6.22 24.82 23.80
CA THR A 447 -6.95 23.82 23.02
C THR A 447 -7.12 22.54 23.83
N THR A 448 -8.33 22.29 24.35
CA THR A 448 -8.63 21.09 25.15
C THR A 448 -8.93 19.89 24.25
N TRP A 449 -8.80 18.67 24.76
CA TRP A 449 -9.17 17.45 24.01
C TRP A 449 -10.62 17.47 23.51
N VAL A 450 -11.55 18.07 24.28
CA VAL A 450 -12.96 18.28 23.88
C VAL A 450 -13.06 19.20 22.68
N THR A 451 -12.24 20.27 22.64
CA THR A 451 -12.16 21.18 21.49
C THR A 451 -11.66 20.43 20.25
N VAL A 452 -10.63 19.59 20.40
CA VAL A 452 -10.11 18.76 19.30
C VAL A 452 -11.21 17.80 18.79
N MET A 453 -11.95 17.13 19.69
CA MET A 453 -13.08 16.29 19.28
C MET A 453 -14.16 17.09 18.54
N GLY A 454 -14.53 18.27 19.03
CA GLY A 454 -15.48 19.16 18.34
C GLY A 454 -15.03 19.54 16.93
N VAL A 455 -13.74 19.86 16.77
CA VAL A 455 -13.11 20.18 15.48
C VAL A 455 -13.13 18.98 14.54
N LEU A 456 -12.86 17.78 15.05
CA LEU A 456 -12.96 16.54 14.26
C LEU A 456 -14.41 16.30 13.81
N TYR A 457 -15.42 16.50 14.66
CA TYR A 457 -16.82 16.34 14.26
C TYR A 457 -17.27 17.34 13.22
N VAL A 458 -16.98 18.63 13.41
CA VAL A 458 -17.35 19.67 12.44
C VAL A 458 -16.70 19.37 11.09
N SER A 459 -15.40 19.05 11.09
CA SER A 459 -14.68 18.68 9.87
C SER A 459 -15.26 17.41 9.22
N SER A 460 -15.59 16.39 10.02
CA SER A 460 -16.21 15.17 9.53
C SER A 460 -17.58 15.42 8.93
N VAL A 461 -18.44 16.24 9.54
CA VAL A 461 -19.75 16.56 8.98
C VAL A 461 -19.62 17.31 7.65
N LEU A 462 -18.71 18.28 7.55
CA LEU A 462 -18.46 19.00 6.29
C LEU A 462 -17.99 18.07 5.16
N ILE A 463 -17.08 17.14 5.47
CA ILE A 463 -16.63 16.11 4.52
C ILE A 463 -17.77 15.16 4.15
N LEU A 464 -18.59 14.74 5.12
CA LEU A 464 -19.71 13.83 4.90
C LEU A 464 -20.74 14.44 3.95
N VAL A 465 -21.15 15.69 4.19
CA VAL A 465 -22.11 16.41 3.32
C VAL A 465 -21.56 16.52 1.90
N ARG A 466 -20.28 16.84 1.74
CA ARG A 466 -19.61 16.85 0.42
C ARG A 466 -19.62 15.47 -0.24
N SER A 467 -19.31 14.40 0.49
CA SER A 467 -19.31 13.04 -0.04
C SER A 467 -20.71 12.59 -0.48
N VAL A 468 -21.76 12.92 0.28
CA VAL A 468 -23.15 12.65 -0.10
C VAL A 468 -23.55 13.45 -1.33
N PHE A 469 -23.19 14.74 -1.40
CA PHE A 469 -23.43 15.56 -2.57
C PHE A 469 -22.76 14.96 -3.82
N ARG A 470 -21.49 14.56 -3.72
CA ARG A 470 -20.75 13.92 -4.82
C ARG A 470 -21.38 12.60 -5.25
N LEU A 471 -21.84 11.78 -4.31
CA LEU A 471 -22.56 10.55 -4.65
C LEU A 471 -23.84 10.84 -5.45
N ILE A 472 -24.64 11.84 -5.03
CA ILE A 472 -25.88 12.22 -5.73
C ILE A 472 -25.57 12.85 -7.09
N GLU A 473 -24.56 13.72 -7.16
CA GLU A 473 -24.13 14.36 -8.41
C GLU A 473 -23.74 13.32 -9.47
N TYR A 474 -22.91 12.33 -9.10
CA TYR A 474 -22.50 11.26 -10.02
C TYR A 474 -23.65 10.30 -10.32
N ALA A 475 -24.55 10.03 -9.36
CA ALA A 475 -25.72 9.19 -9.60
C ALA A 475 -26.77 9.82 -10.54
N GLN A 476 -26.75 11.15 -10.73
CA GLN A 476 -27.57 11.82 -11.74
C GLN A 476 -26.99 11.75 -13.15
N GLY A 477 -25.75 11.25 -13.30
CA GLY A 477 -25.04 11.14 -14.56
C GLY A 477 -24.64 12.48 -15.20
N ASN A 478 -23.98 12.40 -16.36
CA ASN A 478 -23.40 13.58 -17.02
C ASN A 478 -24.44 14.65 -17.37
N ALA A 479 -25.70 14.29 -17.61
CA ALA A 479 -26.80 15.22 -17.91
C ALA A 479 -27.59 15.71 -16.69
N GLY A 480 -27.15 15.36 -15.47
CA GLY A 480 -27.82 15.72 -14.23
C GLY A 480 -27.94 17.23 -13.99
N TYR A 481 -28.94 17.63 -13.21
CA TYR A 481 -29.16 19.02 -12.84
C TYR A 481 -27.99 19.59 -12.02
N LEU A 482 -27.42 18.78 -11.12
CA LEU A 482 -26.32 19.22 -10.24
C LEU A 482 -25.03 19.48 -11.02
N ILE A 483 -24.62 18.55 -11.89
CA ILE A 483 -23.39 18.70 -12.69
C ILE A 483 -23.54 19.80 -13.77
N SER A 484 -24.77 20.12 -14.18
CA SER A 484 -25.05 21.17 -15.16
C SER A 484 -25.00 22.59 -14.59
N HIS A 485 -25.06 22.75 -13.25
CA HIS A 485 -25.07 24.07 -12.59
C HIS A 485 -23.84 24.23 -11.69
N GLU A 486 -22.91 25.09 -12.14
CA GLU A 486 -21.64 25.35 -11.47
C GLU A 486 -21.76 25.75 -9.99
N VAL A 487 -22.85 26.46 -9.62
CA VAL A 487 -23.07 26.97 -8.26
C VAL A 487 -23.05 25.84 -7.22
N PHE A 488 -23.61 24.68 -7.55
CA PHE A 488 -23.66 23.55 -6.59
C PHE A 488 -22.28 23.02 -6.26
N MET A 489 -21.38 22.97 -7.24
CA MET A 489 -19.99 22.59 -6.99
C MET A 489 -19.33 23.59 -6.04
N TYR A 490 -19.48 24.90 -6.25
CA TYR A 490 -18.86 25.87 -5.35
C TYR A 490 -19.40 25.79 -3.92
N VAL A 491 -20.71 25.64 -3.75
CA VAL A 491 -21.36 25.63 -2.43
C VAL A 491 -21.16 24.29 -1.71
N PHE A 492 -21.45 23.17 -2.37
CA PHE A 492 -21.46 21.84 -1.75
C PHE A 492 -20.15 21.07 -1.90
N ASP A 493 -19.16 21.63 -2.59
CA ASP A 493 -17.82 21.09 -2.58
C ASP A 493 -16.78 22.10 -2.12
N SER A 494 -16.56 23.18 -2.87
CA SER A 494 -15.47 24.12 -2.61
C SER A 494 -15.57 24.79 -1.23
N MET A 495 -16.74 25.31 -0.87
CA MET A 495 -16.96 25.96 0.43
C MET A 495 -16.80 24.98 1.58
N LEU A 496 -17.36 23.77 1.49
CA LEU A 496 -17.26 22.77 2.56
C LEU A 496 -15.81 22.36 2.81
N MET A 497 -15.02 22.18 1.74
CA MET A 497 -13.60 21.86 1.86
C MET A 497 -12.78 23.02 2.40
N PHE A 498 -13.05 24.24 1.94
CA PHE A 498 -12.40 25.43 2.49
C PHE A 498 -12.68 25.58 3.99
N PHE A 499 -13.94 25.46 4.41
CA PHE A 499 -14.30 25.54 5.83
C PHE A 499 -13.67 24.41 6.66
N THR A 500 -13.54 23.22 6.10
CA THR A 500 -12.82 22.10 6.74
C THR A 500 -11.37 22.49 7.02
N MET A 501 -10.67 23.08 6.04
CA MET A 501 -9.31 23.58 6.23
C MET A 501 -9.25 24.72 7.26
N VAL A 502 -10.20 25.64 7.25
CA VAL A 502 -10.26 26.75 8.20
C VAL A 502 -10.46 26.25 9.64
N VAL A 503 -11.42 25.35 9.86
CA VAL A 503 -11.73 24.75 11.17
C VAL A 503 -10.53 23.99 11.73
N MET A 504 -9.89 23.15 10.90
CA MET A 504 -8.67 22.43 11.29
C MET A 504 -7.47 23.37 11.51
N GLY A 505 -7.45 24.55 10.88
CA GLY A 505 -6.36 25.52 11.01
C GLY A 505 -6.44 26.34 12.30
N PHE A 506 -7.60 26.87 12.66
CA PHE A 506 -7.75 27.68 13.86
C PHE A 506 -7.46 26.88 15.14
N TYR A 507 -8.06 25.68 15.21
CA TYR A 507 -7.92 24.77 16.34
C TYR A 507 -6.96 23.63 16.01
N HIS A 508 -5.77 24.00 15.52
CA HIS A 508 -4.78 23.03 15.05
C HIS A 508 -4.49 21.96 16.12
N PRO A 509 -4.82 20.67 15.86
CA PRO A 509 -4.72 19.60 16.86
C PRO A 509 -3.32 19.42 17.44
N SER A 510 -2.29 19.81 16.68
CA SER A 510 -0.90 19.71 17.13
C SER A 510 -0.49 20.76 18.16
N LYS A 511 -1.35 21.74 18.50
CA LYS A 511 -1.12 22.58 19.68
C LYS A 511 -1.19 21.74 20.96
N LEU A 512 -2.12 20.78 21.02
CA LEU A 512 -2.27 19.83 22.12
C LEU A 512 -1.33 18.63 21.95
N LEU A 513 -1.19 18.12 20.72
CA LEU A 513 -0.48 16.87 20.42
C LEU A 513 1.01 17.04 20.05
N SER A 514 1.62 18.20 20.30
CA SER A 514 3.04 18.43 20.01
C SER A 514 3.94 17.58 20.92
N PRO A 515 5.11 17.12 20.45
CA PRO A 515 6.09 16.45 21.32
C PRO A 515 6.49 17.29 22.54
N ARG A 516 6.49 18.63 22.42
CA ARG A 516 6.79 19.55 23.52
C ARG A 516 5.70 19.59 24.59
N SER A 517 4.42 19.54 24.21
CA SER A 517 3.32 19.50 25.17
C SER A 517 3.25 18.13 25.85
N MET A 518 3.48 17.04 25.10
CA MET A 518 3.58 15.71 25.69
C MET A 518 4.71 15.59 26.72
N GLY A 519 5.90 16.13 26.43
CA GLY A 519 7.04 16.08 27.37
C GLY A 519 6.87 16.96 28.61
N ARG A 520 6.32 18.17 28.48
CA ARG A 520 6.07 19.06 29.63
C ARG A 520 5.03 18.48 30.60
N GLN A 521 4.09 17.68 30.09
CA GLN A 521 2.99 17.16 30.87
C GLN A 521 3.32 15.83 31.57
N SER A 522 4.25 15.02 31.02
CA SER A 522 4.83 13.89 31.76
C SER A 522 5.57 14.35 33.01
N ASP A 523 6.29 15.46 32.92
CA ASP A 523 7.02 16.03 34.06
C ASP A 523 6.06 16.53 35.15
N ASP A 524 4.96 17.21 34.78
CA ASP A 524 3.95 17.67 35.73
C ASP A 524 3.24 16.50 36.45
N THR A 525 2.90 15.43 35.71
CA THR A 525 2.24 14.23 36.29
C THR A 525 3.17 13.54 37.30
N THR A 526 4.45 13.37 36.93
CA THR A 526 5.47 12.79 37.82
C THR A 526 5.65 13.64 39.08
N THR A 527 5.64 14.96 38.93
CA THR A 527 5.78 15.92 40.04
C THR A 527 4.56 15.93 40.97
N GLN A 528 3.36 15.65 40.47
CA GLN A 528 2.16 15.52 41.31
C GLN A 528 2.12 14.19 42.07
N LEU A 529 2.46 13.08 41.42
CA LEU A 529 2.55 11.77 42.08
C LEU A 529 3.57 11.80 43.23
N HIS A 530 4.75 12.39 42.99
CA HIS A 530 5.78 12.54 44.01
C HIS A 530 5.33 13.40 45.21
N ARG A 531 4.39 14.33 44.99
CA ARG A 531 3.79 15.17 46.05
C ARG A 531 2.71 14.44 46.85
N LEU A 532 2.01 13.50 46.24
CA LEU A 532 1.00 12.67 46.92
C LEU A 532 1.64 11.52 47.71
N GLU A 533 2.78 11.00 47.26
CA GLU A 533 3.53 9.98 47.99
C GLU A 533 4.34 10.53 49.17
N SER A 534 4.58 11.85 49.20
CA SER A 534 5.32 12.52 50.29
C SER A 534 4.42 13.20 51.34
N ALA A 535 3.09 13.11 51.18
CA ALA A 535 2.07 13.58 52.11
C ALA A 535 1.38 12.39 52.77
#